data_AF-A0A4U7BQA6-F1
#
_entry.id   AF-A0A4U7BQA6-F1
#
_cell.length_a   1.000
_cell.length_b   1.000
_cell.length_c   1.000
_cell.angle_alpha   90.00
_cell.angle_beta   90.00
_cell.angle_gamma   90.00
#
_symmetry.space_group_name_H-M   'P 1'
#
loop_
_entity.id
_entity.type
_entity.pdbx_description
1 polymer ?
#
loop_
_entity_poly.entity_id
_entity_poly.type
_entity_poly.pdbx_seq_one_letter_code
_entity_poly.pdbx_strand_id
1 'polypeptide(L)'
;MKSFSYNTIRPFLQYCYEESIKDNTSYFNFIGLEKNGTFTWHLRNVINIIPSQTIVLPNQDYIKHFIADNTNIYGKDTYFGIKMFAKKDKNISFVLDVALPFGIRVKYEDYIKNPSFDDFLCLKEILEVLFQLECNLYKNSFIPTTMINRFVSLSNIPGKKILTMFSKALMNHV
;
A
#
# COMPACT_ATOMS: atom_id res chain seq x y z
N MET A 1 17.02 13.19 8.88
CA MET A 1 17.67 12.03 8.23
C MET A 1 16.72 11.53 7.14
N LYS A 2 17.15 11.48 5.87
CA LYS A 2 16.30 11.02 4.76
C LYS A 2 16.01 9.51 4.89
N SER A 3 14.78 9.07 4.62
CA SER A 3 14.39 7.66 4.80
C SER A 3 14.88 6.76 3.66
N PHE A 4 14.77 5.45 3.87
CA PHE A 4 14.95 4.42 2.84
C PHE A 4 14.06 4.66 1.60
N SER A 5 12.82 5.11 1.80
CA SER A 5 11.91 5.45 0.69
C SER A 5 12.51 6.53 -0.21
N TYR A 6 13.08 7.58 0.39
CA TYR A 6 13.68 8.69 -0.35
C TYR A 6 15.00 8.28 -1.01
N ASN A 7 15.90 7.63 -0.28
CA ASN A 7 17.28 7.40 -0.74
C ASN A 7 17.42 6.19 -1.67
N THR A 8 16.48 5.25 -1.63
CA THR A 8 16.61 3.97 -2.33
C THR A 8 15.43 3.70 -3.24
N ILE A 9 14.20 3.68 -2.70
CA ILE A 9 13.04 3.27 -3.49
C ILE A 9 12.73 4.27 -4.60
N ARG A 10 12.65 5.57 -4.29
CA ARG A 10 12.36 6.60 -5.30
C ARG A 10 13.40 6.61 -6.45
N PRO A 11 14.73 6.64 -6.19
CA PRO A 11 15.73 6.54 -7.26
C PRO A 11 15.64 5.25 -8.07
N PHE A 12 15.37 4.11 -7.41
CA PHE A 12 15.23 2.84 -8.11
C PHE A 12 14.02 2.83 -9.06
N LEU A 13 12.86 3.30 -8.59
CA LEU A 13 11.65 3.39 -9.42
C LEU A 13 11.84 4.35 -10.59
N GLN A 14 12.60 5.42 -10.38
CA GLN A 14 12.96 6.36 -11.44
C GLN A 14 13.89 5.73 -12.49
N TYR A 15 14.94 5.01 -12.04
CA TYR A 15 15.82 4.26 -12.94
C TYR A 15 15.04 3.26 -13.79
N CYS A 16 14.13 2.49 -13.18
CA CYS A 16 13.32 1.52 -13.91
C CYS A 16 12.40 2.18 -14.93
N TYR A 17 11.88 3.38 -14.64
CA TYR A 17 11.09 4.14 -15.59
C TYR A 17 11.92 4.61 -16.77
N GLU A 18 13.11 5.17 -16.52
CA GLU A 18 14.01 5.64 -17.57
C GLU A 18 14.44 4.51 -18.51
N GLU A 19 14.81 3.35 -17.98
CA GLU A 19 15.15 2.18 -18.82
C GLU A 19 13.92 1.67 -19.60
N SER A 20 12.72 1.74 -19.02
CA SER A 20 11.50 1.36 -19.76
C SER A 20 11.25 2.23 -21.00
N ILE A 21 11.51 3.54 -20.89
CA ILE A 21 11.40 4.46 -22.02
C ILE A 21 12.51 4.23 -23.05
N LYS A 22 13.75 4.07 -22.58
CA LYS A 22 14.93 3.89 -23.42
C LYS A 22 14.86 2.61 -24.25
N ASP A 23 14.47 1.51 -23.64
CA ASP A 23 14.43 0.20 -24.28
C ASP A 23 13.06 -0.10 -24.92
N ASN A 24 12.10 0.83 -24.83
CA ASN A 24 10.72 0.66 -25.26
C ASN A 24 10.07 -0.60 -24.65
N THR A 25 10.24 -0.78 -23.35
CA THR A 25 9.72 -1.92 -22.58
C THR A 25 8.66 -1.45 -21.57
N SER A 26 7.89 -2.40 -21.03
CA SER A 26 6.85 -2.08 -20.05
C SER A 26 7.46 -1.68 -18.70
N TYR A 27 6.94 -0.61 -18.10
CA TYR A 27 7.21 -0.24 -16.72
C TYR A 27 6.41 -1.10 -15.74
N PHE A 28 6.98 -1.45 -14.59
CA PHE A 28 6.25 -2.13 -13.53
C PHE A 28 5.63 -1.11 -12.56
N ASN A 29 4.36 -1.32 -12.22
CA ASN A 29 3.68 -0.46 -11.25
C ASN A 29 4.01 -0.92 -9.82
N PHE A 30 4.38 0.04 -8.95
CA PHE A 30 4.68 -0.23 -7.55
C PHE A 30 3.62 0.40 -6.64
N ILE A 31 2.94 -0.43 -5.84
CA ILE A 31 1.84 0.00 -4.99
C ILE A 31 2.02 -0.55 -3.57
N GLY A 32 1.95 0.34 -2.58
CA GLY A 32 1.79 -0.03 -1.18
C GLY A 32 0.32 -0.10 -0.79
N LEU A 33 -0.03 -1.11 0.00
CA LEU A 33 -1.31 -1.17 0.70
C LEU A 33 -1.10 -0.88 2.18
N GLU A 34 -1.65 0.23 2.67
CA GLU A 34 -1.60 0.56 4.08
C GLU A 34 -2.72 -0.15 4.84
N LYS A 35 -2.34 -1.07 5.74
CA LYS A 35 -3.29 -1.85 6.55
C LYS A 35 -3.66 -1.18 7.87
N ASN A 36 -2.73 -0.42 8.43
CA ASN A 36 -2.84 0.29 9.69
C ASN A 36 -2.11 1.64 9.59
N GLY A 37 -2.49 2.60 10.42
CA GLY A 37 -1.90 3.94 10.45
C GLY A 37 -2.95 5.04 10.39
N THR A 38 -2.50 6.29 10.49
CA THR A 38 -3.36 7.45 10.59
C THR A 38 -4.29 7.61 9.38
N PHE A 39 -3.83 7.31 8.17
CA PHE A 39 -4.64 7.38 6.96
C PHE A 39 -5.75 6.32 6.97
N THR A 40 -5.44 5.11 7.42
CA THR A 40 -6.46 4.05 7.55
C THR A 40 -7.49 4.38 8.61
N TRP A 41 -7.08 5.03 9.71
CA TRP A 41 -8.00 5.50 10.74
C TRP A 41 -8.89 6.62 10.22
N HIS A 42 -8.30 7.61 9.55
CA HIS A 42 -9.04 8.70 8.92
C HIS A 42 -10.09 8.17 7.93
N LEU A 43 -9.68 7.31 6.99
CA LEU A 43 -10.60 6.71 6.00
C LEU A 43 -11.78 6.04 6.68
N ARG A 44 -11.59 5.30 7.79
CA ARG A 44 -12.69 4.66 8.53
C ARG A 44 -13.70 5.66 9.08
N ASN A 45 -13.27 6.85 9.48
CA ASN A 45 -14.15 7.89 10.02
C ASN A 45 -14.94 8.62 8.91
N VAL A 46 -14.36 8.79 7.73
CA VAL A 46 -14.99 9.51 6.62
C VAL A 46 -15.60 8.60 5.54
N ILE A 47 -15.49 7.27 5.67
CA ILE A 47 -15.88 6.35 4.60
C ILE A 47 -17.35 6.49 4.20
N ASN A 48 -18.24 6.83 5.13
CA ASN A 48 -19.68 6.93 4.88
C ASN A 48 -20.07 8.12 3.98
N ILE A 49 -19.24 9.17 3.93
CA ILE A 49 -19.48 10.34 3.07
C ILE A 49 -18.80 10.23 1.70
N ILE A 50 -17.85 9.29 1.53
CA ILE A 50 -17.20 9.02 0.24
C ILE A 50 -18.15 8.17 -0.62
N PRO A 51 -18.51 8.58 -1.85
CA PRO A 51 -19.33 7.76 -2.74
C PRO A 51 -18.63 6.44 -3.11
N SER A 52 -19.42 5.42 -3.44
CA SER A 52 -18.88 4.18 -4.03
C SER A 52 -18.21 4.47 -5.38
N GLN A 53 -17.29 3.58 -5.79
CA GLN A 53 -16.51 3.70 -7.03
C GLN A 53 -15.75 5.04 -7.16
N THR A 54 -15.17 5.49 -6.05
CA THR A 54 -14.47 6.79 -5.98
C THR A 54 -13.03 6.60 -5.52
N ILE A 55 -12.13 7.40 -6.11
CA ILE A 55 -10.77 7.58 -5.64
C ILE A 55 -10.65 9.00 -5.11
N VAL A 56 -10.03 9.17 -3.95
CA VAL A 56 -9.76 10.47 -3.36
C VAL A 56 -8.25 10.64 -3.25
N LEU A 57 -7.73 11.72 -3.84
CA LEU A 57 -6.35 12.17 -3.70
C LEU A 57 -6.31 13.29 -2.64
N PRO A 58 -5.98 13.00 -1.37
CA PRO A 58 -5.81 14.03 -0.38
C PRO A 58 -4.57 14.87 -0.70
N ASN A 59 -4.75 16.16 -0.94
CA ASN A 59 -3.64 17.10 -1.08
C ASN A 59 -3.03 17.44 0.30
N GLN A 60 -1.95 18.20 0.32
CA GLN A 60 -1.29 18.55 1.59
C GLN A 60 -2.18 19.35 2.54
N ASP A 61 -3.00 20.26 2.03
CA ASP A 61 -3.88 21.05 2.89
C ASP A 61 -4.87 20.14 3.61
N TYR A 62 -5.48 19.19 2.89
CA TYR A 62 -6.35 18.19 3.50
C TYR A 62 -5.63 17.32 4.54
N ILE A 63 -4.44 16.83 4.20
CA ILE A 63 -3.65 15.97 5.10
C ILE A 63 -3.34 16.71 6.41
N LYS A 64 -2.90 17.96 6.33
CA LYS A 64 -2.54 18.77 7.51
C LYS A 64 -3.73 19.05 8.42
N HIS A 65 -4.88 19.39 7.84
CA HIS A 65 -6.06 19.77 8.61
C HIS A 65 -6.81 18.58 9.21
N PHE A 66 -6.83 17.43 8.52
CA PHE A 66 -7.74 16.34 8.89
C PHE A 66 -7.05 15.02 9.25
N ILE A 67 -5.80 14.80 8.85
CA ILE A 67 -5.13 13.50 9.03
C ILE A 67 -3.97 13.60 10.00
N ALA A 68 -3.01 14.48 9.75
CA ALA A 68 -1.79 14.57 10.52
C ALA A 68 -1.36 16.03 10.67
N ASP A 69 -1.38 16.52 11.91
CA ASP A 69 -0.95 17.88 12.22
C ASP A 69 0.56 18.03 11.99
N ASN A 70 0.92 18.73 10.91
CA ASN A 70 2.31 18.96 10.51
C ASN A 70 2.44 20.31 9.79
N THR A 71 3.45 21.09 10.17
CA THR A 71 3.79 22.36 9.51
C THR A 71 4.46 22.15 8.15
N ASN A 72 5.17 21.03 7.96
CA ASN A 72 5.90 20.68 6.73
C ASN A 72 5.09 19.83 5.74
N ILE A 73 5.60 19.68 4.51
CA ILE A 73 5.02 18.77 3.49
C ILE A 73 5.06 17.35 4.04
N TYR A 74 3.89 16.82 4.36
CA TYR A 74 3.76 15.51 4.96
C TYR A 74 4.18 14.41 3.96
N GLY A 75 4.98 13.44 4.39
CA GLY A 75 5.45 12.35 3.52
C GLY A 75 6.65 12.66 2.63
N LYS A 76 7.12 13.93 2.61
CA LYS A 76 8.26 14.38 1.78
C LYS A 76 9.49 13.48 1.88
N ASP A 77 9.87 13.08 3.09
CA ASP A 77 11.08 12.29 3.31
C ASP A 77 10.78 10.80 3.51
N THR A 78 9.53 10.39 3.70
CA THR A 78 9.15 9.06 4.19
C THR A 78 8.36 8.19 3.20
N TYR A 79 7.65 8.79 2.25
CA TYR A 79 6.79 8.04 1.31
C TYR A 79 7.53 7.71 0.03
N PHE A 80 7.17 6.63 -0.64
CA PHE A 80 7.72 6.33 -1.97
C PHE A 80 6.71 6.70 -3.07
N GLY A 81 5.42 6.76 -2.75
CA GLY A 81 4.35 7.12 -3.66
C GLY A 81 3.39 8.17 -3.07
N ILE A 82 2.34 8.43 -3.83
CA ILE A 82 1.26 9.33 -3.46
C ILE A 82 0.17 8.53 -2.74
N LYS A 83 -0.24 9.03 -1.58
CA LYS A 83 -1.32 8.42 -0.80
C LYS A 83 -2.68 8.72 -1.42
N MET A 84 -3.53 7.71 -1.46
CA MET A 84 -4.90 7.85 -1.96
C MET A 84 -5.87 6.92 -1.23
N PHE A 85 -7.14 7.32 -1.22
CA PHE A 85 -8.23 6.47 -0.76
C PHE A 85 -8.98 5.93 -1.96
N ALA A 86 -9.08 4.60 -2.07
CA ALA A 86 -9.88 3.95 -3.09
C ALA A 86 -11.09 3.28 -2.44
N LYS A 87 -12.31 3.64 -2.85
CA LYS A 87 -13.55 3.02 -2.38
C LYS A 87 -14.28 2.38 -3.55
N LYS A 88 -14.45 1.06 -3.51
CA LYS A 88 -15.29 0.33 -4.47
C LYS A 88 -16.74 0.40 -4.04
N ASP A 89 -17.03 -0.02 -2.82
CA ASP A 89 -18.38 -0.12 -2.26
C ASP A 89 -18.39 0.08 -0.74
N LYS A 90 -19.48 -0.32 -0.06
CA LYS A 90 -19.62 -0.18 1.41
C LYS A 90 -18.63 -1.05 2.20
N ASN A 91 -18.16 -2.14 1.62
CA ASN A 91 -17.33 -3.14 2.29
C ASN A 91 -15.86 -3.02 1.87
N ILE A 92 -15.60 -2.59 0.64
CA ILE A 92 -14.27 -2.59 0.05
C ILE A 92 -13.73 -1.15 -0.09
N SER A 93 -12.72 -0.85 0.73
CA SER A 93 -11.97 0.40 0.66
C SER A 93 -10.51 0.22 1.06
N PHE A 94 -9.60 0.94 0.40
CA PHE A 94 -8.16 0.85 0.60
C PHE A 94 -7.54 2.21 0.83
N VAL A 95 -6.46 2.21 1.62
CA VAL A 95 -5.46 3.28 1.59
C VAL A 95 -4.28 2.75 0.78
N LEU A 96 -4.01 3.40 -0.34
CA LEU A 96 -2.93 3.02 -1.25
C LEU A 96 -1.82 4.06 -1.22
N ASP A 97 -0.61 3.60 -1.47
CA ASP A 97 0.59 4.41 -1.68
C ASP A 97 1.11 4.06 -3.08
N VAL A 98 0.75 4.85 -4.09
CA VAL A 98 1.01 4.52 -5.50
C VAL A 98 2.23 5.29 -5.96
N ALA A 99 3.26 4.56 -6.39
CA ALA A 99 4.47 5.15 -6.90
C ALA A 99 4.21 5.99 -8.16
N LEU A 100 4.94 7.09 -8.26
CA LEU A 100 5.02 7.91 -9.46
C LEU A 100 6.47 7.90 -9.95
N PRO A 101 6.71 7.63 -11.25
CA PRO A 101 7.94 8.09 -11.86
C PRO A 101 7.88 9.61 -11.91
N PHE A 102 8.88 10.29 -11.37
CA PHE A 102 8.92 11.75 -11.32
C PHE A 102 10.06 12.22 -12.21
N GLY A 103 9.75 13.11 -13.16
CA GLY A 103 10.77 13.58 -14.09
C GLY A 103 11.99 14.17 -13.36
N ILE A 104 13.20 13.97 -13.92
CA ILE A 104 14.48 14.52 -13.42
C ILE A 104 14.39 16.04 -13.13
N ARG A 105 13.49 16.73 -13.84
CA ARG A 105 13.29 18.18 -13.77
C ARG A 105 12.27 18.65 -12.74
N VAL A 106 11.49 17.75 -12.12
CA VAL A 106 10.44 18.09 -11.16
C VAL A 106 10.75 17.43 -9.83
N LYS A 107 10.71 18.21 -8.74
CA LYS A 107 10.95 17.65 -7.41
C LYS A 107 9.73 16.82 -7.01
N TYR A 108 9.98 15.66 -6.42
CA TYR A 108 8.93 14.80 -5.89
C TYR A 108 7.95 15.54 -4.94
N GLU A 109 8.47 16.55 -4.22
CA GLU A 109 7.71 17.43 -3.34
C GLU A 109 6.57 18.17 -4.04
N ASP A 110 6.73 18.49 -5.32
CA ASP A 110 5.72 19.23 -6.09
C ASP A 110 4.51 18.33 -6.39
N TYR A 111 4.75 17.04 -6.66
CA TYR A 111 3.68 16.04 -6.81
C TYR A 111 2.96 15.74 -5.49
N ILE A 112 3.66 15.70 -4.36
CA ILE A 112 3.01 15.43 -3.06
C ILE A 112 2.12 16.60 -2.63
N LYS A 113 2.47 17.84 -2.96
CA LYS A 113 1.70 19.01 -2.53
C LYS A 113 0.29 18.99 -3.10
N ASN A 114 0.20 18.84 -4.42
CA ASN A 114 -1.04 18.85 -5.18
C ASN A 114 -1.02 17.70 -6.19
N PRO A 115 -1.30 16.47 -5.75
CA PRO A 115 -1.27 15.31 -6.64
C PRO A 115 -2.37 15.40 -7.69
N SER A 116 -2.04 15.08 -8.94
CA SER A 116 -3.00 14.94 -10.03
C SER A 116 -3.20 13.48 -10.42
N PHE A 117 -4.41 13.13 -10.87
CA PHE A 117 -4.67 11.82 -11.46
C PHE A 117 -3.89 11.60 -12.75
N ASP A 118 -3.57 12.67 -13.49
CA ASP A 118 -2.84 12.60 -14.75
C ASP A 118 -1.36 12.26 -14.58
N ASP A 119 -0.83 12.36 -13.35
CA ASP A 119 0.56 12.02 -13.05
C ASP A 119 0.78 10.49 -13.06
N PHE A 120 -0.27 9.69 -12.92
CA PHE A 120 -0.19 8.24 -12.84
C PHE A 120 -0.28 7.58 -14.21
N LEU A 121 0.65 6.67 -14.51
CA LEU A 121 0.70 5.98 -15.81
C LEU A 121 -0.51 5.07 -16.08
N CYS A 122 -0.87 4.21 -15.11
CA CYS A 122 -1.88 3.16 -15.29
C CYS A 122 -2.77 2.98 -14.05
N LEU A 123 -3.27 4.08 -13.47
CA LEU A 123 -3.99 4.02 -12.19
C LEU A 123 -5.28 3.18 -12.27
N LYS A 124 -5.98 3.26 -13.40
CA LYS A 124 -7.23 2.52 -13.59
C LYS A 124 -6.98 1.01 -13.58
N GLU A 125 -6.00 0.56 -14.34
CA GLU A 125 -5.61 -0.85 -14.47
C GLU A 125 -5.11 -1.40 -13.13
N ILE A 126 -4.31 -0.60 -12.40
CA ILE A 126 -3.90 -0.93 -11.03
C ILE A 126 -5.12 -1.24 -10.17
N LEU A 127 -6.11 -0.34 -10.14
CA LEU A 127 -7.27 -0.50 -9.27
C LEU A 127 -8.16 -1.66 -9.69
N GLU A 128 -8.35 -1.89 -11.00
CA GLU A 128 -9.06 -3.06 -11.51
C GLU A 128 -8.42 -4.36 -11.01
N VAL A 129 -7.10 -4.48 -11.12
CA VAL A 129 -6.34 -5.63 -10.61
C VAL A 129 -6.47 -5.76 -9.09
N LEU A 130 -6.30 -4.68 -8.34
CA LEU A 130 -6.42 -4.73 -6.87
C LEU A 130 -7.83 -5.14 -6.41
N PHE A 131 -8.87 -4.66 -7.08
CA PHE A 131 -10.25 -5.06 -6.76
C PHE A 131 -10.59 -6.50 -7.16
N GLN A 132 -9.91 -7.07 -8.16
CA GLN A 132 -10.01 -8.49 -8.50
C GLN A 132 -9.26 -9.38 -7.51
N LEU A 133 -8.12 -8.90 -6.98
CA LEU A 133 -7.30 -9.62 -6.01
C LEU A 133 -7.80 -9.47 -4.57
N GLU A 134 -8.82 -8.65 -4.32
CA GLU A 134 -9.43 -8.45 -3.01
C GLU A 134 -9.85 -9.78 -2.38
N CYS A 135 -9.63 -9.91 -1.08
CA CYS A 135 -9.88 -11.13 -0.34
C CYS A 135 -10.66 -10.86 0.94
N ASN A 136 -11.91 -11.34 0.97
CA ASN A 136 -12.81 -11.25 2.11
C ASN A 136 -12.39 -12.05 3.36
N LEU A 137 -11.34 -12.88 3.28
CA LEU A 137 -10.88 -13.67 4.43
C LEU A 137 -10.28 -12.80 5.54
N TYR A 138 -9.61 -11.71 5.17
CA TYR A 138 -9.05 -10.74 6.11
C TYR A 138 -9.31 -9.32 5.61
N LYS A 139 -9.62 -8.41 6.53
CA LYS A 139 -9.88 -7.01 6.20
C LYS A 139 -8.71 -6.40 5.42
N ASN A 140 -9.02 -5.75 4.29
CA ASN A 140 -8.06 -5.10 3.41
C ASN A 140 -6.87 -6.03 3.08
N SER A 141 -7.19 -7.20 2.55
CA SER A 141 -6.19 -8.21 2.17
C SER A 141 -6.34 -8.60 0.71
N PHE A 142 -5.23 -9.05 0.12
CA PHE A 142 -5.22 -9.59 -1.24
C PHE A 142 -4.91 -11.07 -1.21
N ILE A 143 -5.51 -11.82 -2.15
CA ILE A 143 -5.40 -13.27 -2.26
C ILE A 143 -3.95 -13.76 -2.12
N PRO A 144 -2.94 -13.20 -2.83
CA PRO A 144 -1.56 -13.70 -2.72
C PRO A 144 -0.98 -13.53 -1.31
N THR A 145 -1.18 -12.36 -0.70
CA THR A 145 -0.68 -12.07 0.67
C THR A 145 -1.36 -12.95 1.71
N THR A 146 -2.66 -13.19 1.54
CA THR A 146 -3.46 -14.04 2.42
C THR A 146 -3.04 -15.51 2.29
N MET A 147 -2.80 -16.00 1.08
CA MET A 147 -2.33 -17.36 0.84
C MET A 147 -0.97 -17.59 1.50
N ILE A 148 0.00 -16.70 1.29
CA ILE A 148 1.34 -16.84 1.89
C ILE A 148 1.24 -16.84 3.42
N ASN A 149 0.52 -15.87 4.00
CA ASN A 149 0.32 -15.82 5.45
C ASN A 149 -0.34 -17.10 5.97
N ARG A 150 -1.33 -17.63 5.25
CA ARG A 150 -1.98 -18.89 5.60
C ARG A 150 -1.02 -20.06 5.49
N PHE A 151 -0.20 -20.16 4.45
CA PHE A 151 0.82 -21.21 4.30
C PHE A 151 1.84 -21.18 5.43
N VAL A 152 2.39 -19.99 5.75
CA VAL A 152 3.33 -19.82 6.85
C VAL A 152 2.68 -20.13 8.20
N SER A 153 1.41 -19.75 8.39
CA SER A 153 0.65 -20.08 9.61
C SER A 153 0.29 -21.57 9.69
N LEU A 154 0.11 -22.24 8.55
CA LEU A 154 -0.21 -23.67 8.43
C LEU A 154 1.04 -24.57 8.42
N SER A 155 2.25 -24.03 8.22
CA SER A 155 3.53 -24.73 8.45
C SER A 155 3.79 -25.06 9.93
N ASN A 156 2.72 -25.37 10.66
CA ASN A 156 2.63 -26.19 11.86
C ASN A 156 2.94 -27.67 11.60
N ILE A 157 3.57 -28.07 10.49
CA ILE A 157 4.07 -29.45 10.32
C ILE A 157 5.11 -29.78 11.41
N PRO A 158 6.06 -28.88 11.77
CA PRO A 158 6.91 -29.07 12.95
C PRO A 158 6.11 -28.89 14.25
N GLY A 159 5.27 -27.84 14.35
CA GLY A 159 4.52 -27.51 15.58
C GLY A 159 3.55 -28.61 16.03
N LYS A 160 2.78 -29.19 15.12
CA LYS A 160 1.91 -30.34 15.37
C LYS A 160 2.72 -31.58 15.78
N LYS A 161 3.88 -31.80 15.15
CA LYS A 161 4.77 -32.94 15.48
C LYS A 161 5.39 -32.76 16.88
N ILE A 162 5.84 -31.56 17.21
CA ILE A 162 6.38 -31.17 18.52
C ILE A 162 5.29 -31.29 19.60
N LEU A 163 4.11 -30.72 19.37
CA LEU A 163 2.97 -30.81 20.30
C LEU A 163 2.53 -32.27 20.49
N THR A 164 2.48 -33.06 19.42
CA THR A 164 2.19 -34.50 19.51
C THR A 164 3.27 -35.24 20.28
N MET A 165 4.55 -34.90 20.11
CA MET A 165 5.66 -35.46 20.89
C MET A 165 5.53 -35.12 22.37
N PHE A 166 5.27 -33.86 22.72
CA PHE A 166 5.08 -33.44 24.11
C PHE A 166 3.85 -34.09 24.76
N SER A 167 2.72 -34.13 24.04
CA SER A 167 1.50 -34.80 24.54
C SER A 167 1.71 -36.30 24.74
N LYS A 168 2.45 -36.99 23.84
CA LYS A 168 2.80 -38.41 24.03
C LYS A 168 3.76 -38.62 25.18
N ALA A 169 4.76 -37.76 25.36
CA ALA A 169 5.69 -37.83 26.49
C ALA A 169 4.96 -37.67 27.83
N LEU A 170 3.99 -36.74 27.91
CA LEU A 170 3.17 -36.53 29.10
C LEU A 170 2.22 -37.71 29.38
N MET A 171 1.65 -38.35 28.36
CA MET A 171 0.79 -39.53 28.54
C MET A 171 1.55 -40.79 28.96
N ASN A 172 2.86 -40.88 28.70
CA ASN A 172 3.69 -42.03 29.09
C ASN A 172 4.23 -41.93 30.54
N HIS A 173 3.90 -40.86 31.27
CA HIS A 173 4.29 -40.64 32.66
C HIS A 173 3.08 -40.60 33.63
N VAL A 174 1.93 -41.11 33.18
CA VAL A 174 0.74 -41.38 34.01
C VAL A 174 0.53 -42.88 34.12
#